data_AF-A0A645GGT4-F1
#
_entry.id   AF-A0A645GGT4-F1
#
_cell.length_a   1.000
_cell.length_b   1.000
_cell.length_c   1.000
_cell.angle_alpha   90.00
_cell.angle_beta   90.00
_cell.angle_gamma   90.00
#
_symmetry.space_group_name_H-M   'P 1'
#
loop_
_entity.id
_entity.type
_entity.pdbx_description
1 polymer ?
#
loop_
_entity_poly.entity_id
_entity_poly.type
_entity_poly.pdbx_seq_one_letter_code
_entity_poly.pdbx_strand_id
1 'polypeptide(L)'
;MKKGEYLRSLEYLNSVIELLNDKKNKAYKALVHNNLAWLYMILKDYDKADSFSKIAIDLVPREKNFQGTRGSALIEKGEVEQGINMLLTLVDFNFPNSQTLAAAMYLCLGYSKLDKKKEITKYLDFVQTNIDKLDIDAVKIWKSIKDRIG
;
A
#
# COMPACT_ATOMS: atom_id res chain seq x y z
N MET A 1 -14.65 0.47 -5.15
CA MET A 1 -15.14 1.55 -6.04
C MET A 1 -15.18 1.16 -7.53
N LYS A 2 -15.93 1.89 -8.38
CA LYS A 2 -15.95 1.74 -9.86
C LYS A 2 -14.79 2.52 -10.48
N LYS A 3 -14.26 2.10 -11.64
CA LYS A 3 -13.12 2.75 -12.33
C LYS A 3 -13.27 4.28 -12.49
N GLY A 4 -14.49 4.78 -12.68
CA GLY A 4 -14.77 6.22 -12.80
C GLY A 4 -14.57 7.02 -11.51
N GLU A 5 -14.75 6.41 -10.33
CA GLU A 5 -14.55 7.08 -9.04
C GLU A 5 -13.05 7.31 -8.78
N TYR A 6 -12.20 6.38 -9.20
CA TYR A 6 -10.74 6.52 -9.11
C TYR A 6 -10.22 7.64 -10.01
N LEU A 7 -10.76 7.79 -11.23
CA LEU A 7 -10.36 8.89 -12.13
C LEU A 7 -10.76 10.25 -11.54
N ARG A 8 -11.96 10.38 -11.01
CA ARG A 8 -12.40 11.61 -10.33
C ARG A 8 -11.56 11.91 -9.08
N SER A 9 -11.16 10.88 -8.34
CA SER A 9 -10.27 11.03 -7.19
C SER A 9 -8.88 11.50 -7.63
N LEU A 10 -8.33 10.98 -8.74
CA LEU A 10 -7.08 11.46 -9.32
C LEU A 10 -7.17 12.94 -9.71
N GLU A 11 -8.22 13.34 -10.44
CA GLU A 11 -8.44 14.73 -10.84
C GLU A 11 -8.49 15.67 -9.62
N TYR A 12 -9.24 15.29 -8.59
CA TYR A 12 -9.33 16.06 -7.36
C TYR A 12 -7.97 16.17 -6.66
N LEU A 13 -7.28 15.06 -6.43
CA LEU A 13 -5.98 15.05 -5.74
C LEU A 13 -4.91 15.84 -6.53
N ASN A 14 -4.95 15.79 -7.86
CA ASN A 14 -4.07 16.58 -8.73
C ASN A 14 -4.38 18.08 -8.67
N SER A 15 -5.65 18.48 -8.52
CA SER A 15 -5.97 19.90 -8.28
C SER A 15 -5.46 20.37 -6.91
N VAL A 16 -5.56 19.52 -5.88
CA VAL A 16 -5.15 19.88 -4.51
C VAL A 16 -3.63 20.01 -4.42
N ILE A 17 -2.86 19.08 -5.01
CA ILE A 17 -1.39 19.13 -4.98
C ILE A 17 -0.84 20.40 -5.66
N GLU A 18 -1.48 20.88 -6.72
CA GLU A 18 -1.10 22.14 -7.40
C GLU A 18 -1.29 23.37 -6.51
N LEU A 19 -2.28 23.34 -5.60
CA LEU A 19 -2.52 24.40 -4.62
C LEU A 19 -1.56 24.34 -3.43
N LEU A 20 -0.93 23.19 -3.17
CA LEU A 20 0.02 22.97 -2.07
C LEU A 20 1.46 23.41 -2.43
N ASN A 21 1.59 24.62 -2.98
CA ASN A 21 2.87 25.22 -3.37
C ASN A 21 3.67 25.83 -2.20
N ASP A 22 3.04 26.04 -1.03
CA ASP A 22 3.71 26.63 0.12
C ASP A 22 4.37 25.56 1.02
N LYS A 23 5.64 25.80 1.40
CA LYS A 23 6.44 24.93 2.29
C LYS A 23 5.80 24.70 3.66
N LYS A 24 4.85 25.55 4.06
CA LYS A 24 4.16 25.49 5.35
C LYS A 24 3.30 24.24 5.54
N ASN A 25 3.00 23.48 4.48
CA ASN A 25 2.08 22.35 4.58
C ASN A 25 2.63 20.98 4.19
N LYS A 26 3.81 20.66 4.72
CA LYS A 26 4.52 19.39 4.48
C LYS A 26 3.65 18.16 4.74
N ALA A 27 2.84 18.17 5.80
CA ALA A 27 2.00 17.04 6.20
C ALA A 27 0.84 16.80 5.22
N TYR A 28 0.08 17.83 4.83
CA TYR A 28 -0.99 17.64 3.83
C TYR A 28 -0.40 17.28 2.47
N LYS A 29 0.74 17.85 2.09
CA LYS A 29 1.43 17.46 0.86
C LYS A 29 1.78 15.97 0.89
N ALA A 30 2.35 15.47 1.98
CA ALA A 30 2.66 14.06 2.14
C ALA A 30 1.41 13.17 2.06
N LEU A 31 0.32 13.59 2.72
CA LEU A 31 -0.96 12.86 2.70
C LEU A 31 -1.53 12.75 1.28
N VAL A 32 -1.54 13.84 0.51
CA VAL A 32 -2.02 13.85 -0.88
C VAL A 32 -1.17 12.91 -1.75
N HIS A 33 0.16 12.95 -1.60
CA HIS A 33 1.06 12.05 -2.34
C HIS A 33 0.83 10.58 -1.93
N ASN A 34 0.62 10.30 -0.65
CA ASN A 34 0.31 8.94 -0.20
C ASN A 34 -1.01 8.42 -0.80
N ASN A 35 -2.04 9.26 -0.84
CA ASN A 35 -3.32 8.91 -1.43
C ASN A 35 -3.20 8.66 -2.94
N LEU A 36 -2.44 9.50 -3.66
CA LEU A 36 -2.10 9.27 -5.07
C LEU A 36 -1.37 7.95 -5.25
N ALA A 37 -0.39 7.65 -4.40
CA ALA A 37 0.35 6.39 -4.46
C ALA A 37 -0.57 5.17 -4.29
N TRP A 38 -1.45 5.19 -3.26
CA TRP A 38 -2.43 4.13 -3.05
C TRP A 38 -3.40 3.97 -4.22
N LEU A 39 -3.83 5.09 -4.79
CA LEU A 39 -4.71 5.07 -5.96
C LEU A 39 -4.03 4.44 -7.18
N TYR A 40 -2.75 4.75 -7.41
CA TYR A 40 -1.97 4.11 -8.46
C TYR A 40 -1.69 2.63 -8.18
N MET A 41 -1.60 2.19 -6.92
CA MET A 41 -1.57 0.76 -6.57
C MET A 41 -2.84 0.05 -7.04
N ILE A 42 -4.02 0.64 -6.79
CA ILE A 42 -5.31 0.09 -7.23
C ILE A 42 -5.40 0.04 -8.76
N LEU A 43 -4.88 1.08 -9.43
CA LEU A 43 -4.83 1.16 -10.89
C LEU A 43 -3.71 0.31 -11.51
N LYS A 44 -2.88 -0.35 -10.69
CA LYS A 44 -1.72 -1.17 -11.09
C LYS A 44 -0.65 -0.41 -11.87
N ASP A 45 -0.55 0.91 -11.69
CA ASP A 45 0.54 1.74 -12.19
C ASP A 45 1.61 1.86 -11.09
N TYR A 46 2.41 0.81 -10.96
CA TYR A 46 3.34 0.65 -9.84
C TYR A 46 4.51 1.64 -9.88
N ASP A 47 4.88 2.12 -11.07
CA ASP A 47 5.92 3.15 -11.22
C ASP A 47 5.48 4.49 -10.63
N LYS A 48 4.22 4.90 -10.87
CA LYS A 48 3.67 6.09 -10.22
C LYS A 48 3.44 5.85 -8.73
N ALA A 49 2.96 4.68 -8.33
CA ALA A 49 2.80 4.35 -6.92
C ALA A 49 4.13 4.45 -6.15
N ASP A 50 5.22 3.93 -6.72
CA ASP A 50 6.58 4.07 -6.19
C ASP A 50 7.00 5.54 -6.08
N SER A 51 6.82 6.31 -7.17
CA SER A 51 7.21 7.72 -7.22
C SER A 51 6.48 8.57 -6.18
N PHE A 52 5.15 8.46 -6.08
CA PHE A 52 4.35 9.24 -5.13
C PHE A 52 4.56 8.78 -3.68
N SER A 53 4.68 7.48 -3.42
CA SER A 53 4.94 6.97 -2.06
C SER A 53 6.31 7.41 -1.54
N LYS A 54 7.32 7.49 -2.43
CA LYS A 54 8.64 8.03 -2.10
C LYS A 54 8.56 9.48 -1.62
N ILE A 55 7.80 10.32 -2.32
CA ILE A 55 7.65 11.72 -1.92
C ILE A 55 6.93 11.81 -0.57
N ALA A 56 5.89 11.02 -0.34
CA ALA A 56 5.16 11.03 0.93
C ALA A 56 6.06 10.67 2.13
N ILE A 57 6.86 9.61 2.01
CA ILE A 57 7.77 9.18 3.09
C ILE A 57 8.96 10.13 3.27
N ASP A 58 9.51 10.71 2.19
CA ASP A 58 10.56 11.73 2.28
C ASP A 58 10.06 12.99 3.01
N LEU A 59 8.77 13.29 2.86
CA LEU A 59 8.13 14.40 3.56
C LEU A 59 7.82 14.08 5.03
N VAL A 60 7.28 12.90 5.35
CA VAL A 60 6.93 12.50 6.73
C VAL A 60 7.36 11.05 6.98
N PRO A 61 8.64 10.81 7.33
CA PRO A 61 9.22 9.46 7.32
C PRO A 61 8.74 8.55 8.46
N ARG A 62 8.15 9.13 9.51
CA ARG A 62 7.67 8.38 10.69
C ARG A 62 6.18 8.01 10.61
N GLU A 63 5.49 8.42 9.56
CA GLU A 63 4.08 8.08 9.37
C GLU A 63 3.97 6.63 8.86
N LYS A 64 3.41 5.75 9.69
CA LYS A 64 3.33 4.31 9.43
C LYS A 64 2.52 3.99 8.17
N ASN A 65 1.47 4.76 7.89
CA ASN A 65 0.69 4.55 6.67
C ASN A 65 1.54 4.79 5.41
N PHE A 66 2.43 5.80 5.45
CA PHE A 66 3.29 6.13 4.31
C PHE A 66 4.38 5.07 4.13
N GLN A 67 4.92 4.54 5.23
CA GLN A 67 5.81 3.39 5.22
C GLN A 67 5.12 2.15 4.62
N GLY A 68 3.85 1.90 4.99
CA GLY A 68 3.04 0.81 4.46
C GLY A 68 2.86 0.92 2.95
N THR A 69 2.37 2.05 2.46
CA THR A 69 2.17 2.28 1.02
C THR A 69 3.50 2.19 0.24
N ARG A 70 4.60 2.74 0.78
CA ARG A 70 5.94 2.62 0.17
C ARG A 70 6.41 1.17 0.08
N GLY A 71 6.29 0.40 1.17
CA GLY A 71 6.67 -1.01 1.20
C GLY A 71 5.87 -1.85 0.20
N SER A 72 4.56 -1.63 0.12
CA SER A 72 3.69 -2.27 -0.88
C SER A 72 4.10 -1.93 -2.31
N ALA A 73 4.35 -0.65 -2.61
CA ALA A 73 4.76 -0.21 -3.95
C ALA A 73 6.10 -0.82 -4.37
N LEU A 74 7.08 -0.90 -3.46
CA LEU A 74 8.37 -1.55 -3.72
C LEU A 74 8.21 -3.02 -4.11
N ILE A 75 7.38 -3.79 -3.39
CA ILE A 75 7.13 -5.21 -3.71
C ILE A 75 6.52 -5.37 -5.09
N GLU A 76 5.54 -4.54 -5.43
CA GLU A 76 4.89 -4.60 -6.75
C GLU A 76 5.86 -4.23 -7.88
N LYS A 77 6.72 -3.23 -7.66
CA LYS A 77 7.78 -2.82 -8.59
C LYS A 77 8.90 -3.85 -8.76
N GLY A 78 9.02 -4.80 -7.83
CA GLY A 78 10.05 -5.85 -7.83
C GLY A 78 11.23 -5.61 -6.89
N GLU A 79 11.23 -4.50 -6.14
CA GLU A 79 12.17 -4.23 -5.05
C GLU A 79 11.76 -5.00 -3.77
N VAL A 80 11.64 -6.32 -3.91
CA VAL A 80 10.88 -7.18 -2.99
C VAL A 80 11.45 -7.17 -1.57
N GLU A 81 12.76 -7.37 -1.41
CA GLU A 81 13.37 -7.45 -0.08
C GLU A 81 13.26 -6.13 0.69
N GLN A 82 13.46 -5.00 0.01
CA GLN A 82 13.31 -3.68 0.61
C GLN A 82 11.87 -3.47 1.10
N GLY A 83 10.89 -3.79 0.26
CA GLY A 83 9.48 -3.66 0.62
C GLY A 83 9.07 -4.58 1.78
N ILE A 84 9.54 -5.83 1.80
CA ILE A 84 9.32 -6.77 2.92
C ILE A 84 9.86 -6.19 4.22
N ASN A 85 11.11 -5.71 4.23
CA ASN A 85 11.74 -5.16 5.43
C ASN A 85 10.95 -3.98 6.01
N MET A 86 10.39 -3.12 5.16
CA MET A 86 9.51 -2.04 5.60
C MET A 86 8.22 -2.57 6.23
N LEU A 87 7.53 -3.48 5.54
CA LEU A 87 6.21 -3.97 5.96
C LEU A 87 6.26 -4.85 7.21
N LEU A 88 7.36 -5.59 7.44
CA LEU A 88 7.52 -6.45 8.62
C LEU A 88 7.32 -5.70 9.93
N THR A 89 7.76 -4.45 9.99
CA THR A 89 7.66 -3.60 11.19
C THR A 89 6.24 -3.11 11.49
N LEU A 90 5.31 -3.28 10.53
CA LEU A 90 3.95 -2.74 10.59
C LEU A 90 2.90 -3.80 10.92
N VAL A 91 3.27 -5.09 10.92
CA VAL A 91 2.32 -6.17 11.23
C VAL A 91 2.28 -6.43 12.73
N ASP A 92 1.10 -6.23 13.31
CA ASP A 92 0.76 -6.69 14.66
C ASP A 92 -0.32 -7.77 14.60
N PHE A 93 0.05 -9.03 14.84
CA PHE A 93 -0.87 -10.16 14.78
C PHE A 93 -1.99 -10.09 15.84
N ASN A 94 -1.83 -9.31 16.90
CA ASN A 94 -2.85 -9.11 17.93
C ASN A 94 -3.81 -7.97 17.59
N PHE A 95 -3.44 -7.11 16.62
CA PHE A 95 -4.22 -5.94 16.23
C PHE A 95 -4.43 -5.88 14.70
N PRO A 96 -5.35 -6.73 14.16
CA PRO A 96 -5.65 -6.84 12.74
C PRO A 96 -6.52 -5.67 12.23
N ASN A 97 -5.97 -4.47 12.25
CA ASN A 97 -6.57 -3.29 11.64
C ASN A 97 -6.23 -3.20 10.14
N SER A 98 -6.77 -2.20 9.43
CA SER A 98 -6.55 -2.01 7.99
C SER A 98 -5.07 -1.87 7.61
N GLN A 99 -4.24 -1.20 8.41
CA GLN A 99 -2.81 -1.04 8.16
C GLN A 99 -2.07 -2.38 8.30
N THR A 100 -2.30 -3.09 9.41
CA THR A 100 -1.74 -4.40 9.70
C THR A 100 -2.09 -5.40 8.60
N LEU A 101 -3.36 -5.44 8.19
CA LEU A 101 -3.84 -6.37 7.17
C LEU A 101 -3.31 -6.03 5.78
N ALA A 102 -3.27 -4.75 5.41
CA ALA A 102 -2.66 -4.32 4.15
C ALA A 102 -1.18 -4.72 4.09
N ALA A 103 -0.41 -4.49 5.17
CA ALA A 103 0.99 -4.92 5.24
C ALA A 103 1.11 -6.45 5.10
N ALA A 104 0.28 -7.23 5.78
CA ALA A 104 0.27 -8.69 5.67
C ALA A 104 -0.07 -9.19 4.26
N MET A 105 -1.02 -8.56 3.57
CA MET A 105 -1.39 -8.91 2.19
C MET A 105 -0.19 -8.78 1.25
N TYR A 106 0.54 -7.65 1.33
CA TYR A 106 1.70 -7.41 0.48
C TYR A 106 2.93 -8.20 0.92
N LEU A 107 3.08 -8.53 2.21
CA LEU A 107 4.09 -9.50 2.66
C LEU A 107 3.86 -10.88 2.06
N CYS A 108 2.60 -11.33 1.98
CA CYS A 108 2.26 -12.59 1.31
C CYS A 108 2.71 -12.58 -0.17
N LEU A 109 2.46 -11.49 -0.90
CA LEU A 109 2.96 -11.28 -2.26
C LEU A 109 4.49 -11.22 -2.33
N GLY A 110 5.13 -10.53 -1.39
CA GLY A 110 6.60 -10.43 -1.37
C GLY A 110 7.24 -11.79 -1.16
N TYR A 111 6.74 -12.56 -0.19
CA TYR A 111 7.25 -13.89 0.10
C TYR A 111 6.97 -14.92 -0.99
N SER A 112 5.88 -14.77 -1.76
CA SER A 112 5.64 -15.62 -2.93
C SER A 112 6.66 -15.39 -4.04
N LYS A 113 7.08 -14.13 -4.26
CA LYS A 113 8.17 -13.80 -5.20
C LYS A 113 9.54 -14.36 -4.78
N LEU A 114 9.70 -14.71 -3.50
CA LEU A 114 10.92 -15.30 -2.94
C LEU A 114 10.80 -16.81 -2.64
N ASP A 115 9.69 -17.45 -3.01
CA ASP A 115 9.35 -18.86 -2.72
C ASP A 115 9.50 -19.24 -1.22
N LYS A 116 9.12 -18.33 -0.31
CA LYS A 116 9.18 -18.53 1.14
C LYS A 116 7.87 -19.11 1.68
N LYS A 117 7.63 -20.40 1.41
CA LYS A 117 6.35 -21.09 1.66
C LYS A 117 5.80 -20.94 3.08
N LYS A 118 6.64 -21.05 4.10
CA LYS A 118 6.22 -20.94 5.51
C LYS A 118 5.66 -19.55 5.81
N GLU A 119 6.31 -18.52 5.28
CA GLU A 119 5.95 -17.12 5.44
C GLU A 119 4.68 -16.81 4.64
N ILE A 120 4.56 -17.33 3.41
CA ILE A 120 3.33 -17.21 2.61
C ILE A 120 2.14 -17.73 3.41
N THR A 121 2.20 -18.97 3.93
CA THR A 121 1.12 -19.57 4.73
C THR A 121 0.80 -18.72 5.96
N LYS A 122 1.82 -18.29 6.71
CA LYS A 122 1.64 -17.46 7.92
C LYS A 122 0.82 -16.19 7.64
N TYR A 123 1.18 -15.43 6.60
CA TYR A 123 0.48 -14.17 6.31
C TYR A 123 -0.86 -14.41 5.60
N LEU A 124 -0.97 -15.46 4.78
CA LEU A 124 -2.21 -15.86 4.13
C LEU A 124 -3.29 -16.24 5.15
N ASP A 125 -2.94 -17.08 6.13
CA ASP A 125 -3.85 -17.49 7.20
C ASP A 125 -4.32 -16.28 8.02
N PHE A 126 -3.37 -15.41 8.40
CA PHE A 126 -3.69 -14.21 9.19
C PHE A 126 -4.67 -13.27 8.47
N VAL A 127 -4.47 -13.02 7.16
CA VAL A 127 -5.40 -12.20 6.37
C VAL A 127 -6.74 -12.91 6.21
N GLN A 128 -6.75 -14.22 5.96
CA GLN A 128 -7.97 -14.98 5.70
C GLN A 128 -8.87 -15.09 6.95
N THR A 129 -8.28 -15.21 8.14
CA THR A 129 -9.01 -15.21 9.43
C THR A 129 -9.58 -13.83 9.78
N ASN A 130 -9.05 -12.75 9.21
CA ASN A 130 -9.47 -11.37 9.50
C ASN A 130 -10.04 -10.66 8.26
N ILE A 131 -10.52 -11.42 7.27
CA ILE A 131 -10.95 -10.90 5.97
C ILE A 131 -12.17 -9.97 6.08
N ASP A 132 -12.98 -10.14 7.13
CA ASP A 132 -14.15 -9.32 7.46
C ASP A 132 -13.78 -7.87 7.83
N LYS A 133 -12.53 -7.61 8.20
CA LYS A 133 -12.00 -6.28 8.56
C LYS A 133 -11.43 -5.51 7.36
N LEU A 134 -11.35 -6.13 6.19
CA LEU A 134 -10.90 -5.47 4.98
C LEU A 134 -12.02 -4.58 4.42
N ASP A 135 -11.67 -3.36 4.04
CA ASP A 135 -12.57 -2.53 3.24
C ASP A 135 -12.70 -3.08 1.80
N ILE A 136 -13.67 -2.54 1.05
CA ILE A 136 -14.01 -3.02 -0.29
C ILE A 136 -12.84 -2.94 -1.29
N ASP A 137 -11.94 -1.97 -1.14
CA ASP A 137 -10.82 -1.80 -2.06
C ASP A 137 -9.67 -2.74 -1.66
N ALA A 138 -9.43 -2.92 -0.37
CA ALA A 138 -8.50 -3.92 0.15
C ALA A 138 -8.93 -5.35 -0.20
N VAL A 139 -10.22 -5.69 -0.18
CA VAL A 139 -10.73 -6.99 -0.66
C VAL A 139 -10.40 -7.22 -2.13
N LYS A 140 -10.53 -6.21 -2.99
CA LYS A 140 -10.20 -6.31 -4.42
C LYS A 140 -8.71 -6.52 -4.64
N ILE A 141 -7.88 -5.75 -3.94
CA ILE A 141 -6.42 -5.93 -3.96
C ILE A 141 -6.08 -7.34 -3.50
N TRP A 142 -6.65 -7.79 -2.39
CA TRP A 142 -6.38 -9.11 -1.84
C TRP A 142 -6.74 -10.22 -2.80
N LYS A 143 -7.90 -10.15 -3.45
CA LYS A 143 -8.28 -11.09 -4.50
C LYS A 143 -7.24 -11.11 -5.62
N SER A 144 -6.82 -9.95 -6.12
CA SER A 144 -5.81 -9.87 -7.17
C SER A 144 -4.44 -10.41 -6.73
N ILE A 145 -4.08 -10.32 -5.43
CA ILE A 145 -2.86 -10.91 -4.89
C ILE A 145 -3.00 -12.43 -4.83
N LYS A 146 -4.12 -12.96 -4.29
CA LYS A 146 -4.38 -14.40 -4.20
C LYS A 146 -4.29 -15.08 -5.56
N ASP A 147 -4.89 -14.48 -6.60
CA ASP A 147 -4.85 -15.01 -7.97
C ASP A 147 -3.41 -15.12 -8.53
N ARG A 148 -2.43 -14.39 -7.95
CA ARG A 148 -1.02 -14.38 -8.39
C ARG A 148 -0.11 -15.29 -7.57
N ILE A 149 -0.52 -15.69 -6.37
CA ILE A 149 0.33 -16.48 -5.46
C ILE A 149 -0.01 -17.98 -5.47
N GLY A 150 -1.11 -18.38 -6.12
CA GLY A 150 -1.52 -19.78 -6.30
C GLY A 150 -2.49 -20.25 -5.23
#